data_AF-A0A9Q0PGT5-F1
#
_entry.id   AF-A0A9Q0PGT5-F1
#
_cell.length_a   1.000
_cell.length_b   1.000
_cell.length_c   1.000
_cell.angle_alpha   90.00
_cell.angle_beta   90.00
_cell.angle_gamma   90.00
#
_symmetry.space_group_name_H-M   'P 1'
#
loop_
_entity.id
_entity.type
_entity.pdbx_description
1 polymer ?
#
loop_
_entity_poly.entity_id
_entity_poly.type
_entity_poly.pdbx_seq_one_letter_code
_entity_poly.pdbx_strand_id
1 'polypeptide(L)'
;MGFSYNKRKNMVELAVLREFTAAPDANASFLNPDSENREGDIGWPGMMSIRVYELDGMYDHPVLPLAGEMWQLLEIQCHSKLAARRFQKPKKSSKPDGFDENGDVPASDMRSSLESPLSWIRADPEMEYLAEIHFNQPIQMW
;
A
#
# COMPACT_ATOMS: atom_id res chain seq x y z
N MET A 1 -9.50 0.90 0.04
CA MET A 1 -8.12 1.17 -0.42
C MET A 1 -7.75 0.22 -1.55
N GLY A 2 -6.94 0.66 -2.50
CA GLY A 2 -6.38 -0.18 -3.57
C GLY A 2 -5.13 0.45 -4.16
N PHE A 3 -4.27 -0.34 -4.80
CA PHE A 3 -2.96 0.14 -5.27
C PHE A 3 -2.61 -0.32 -6.68
N SER A 4 -1.65 0.39 -7.28
CA SER A 4 -0.99 0.04 -8.53
C SER A 4 0.52 0.22 -8.39
N TYR A 5 1.30 -0.61 -9.08
CA TYR A 5 2.76 -0.46 -9.12
C TYR A 5 3.23 0.15 -10.44
N ASN A 6 3.82 1.34 -10.36
CA ASN A 6 4.38 2.05 -11.48
C ASN A 6 5.85 1.68 -11.69
N LYS A 7 6.09 0.70 -12.57
CA LYS A 7 7.44 0.20 -12.92
C LYS A 7 8.39 1.27 -13.47
N ARG A 8 7.86 2.29 -14.15
CA ARG A 8 8.68 3.35 -14.76
C ARG A 8 9.21 4.31 -13.71
N LYS A 9 8.37 4.69 -12.74
CA LYS A 9 8.74 5.56 -11.62
C LYS A 9 9.37 4.80 -10.45
N ASN A 10 9.23 3.47 -10.41
CA ASN A 10 9.58 2.65 -9.24
C ASN A 10 8.79 3.08 -7.99
N MET A 11 7.49 3.30 -8.13
CA MET A 11 6.61 3.79 -7.07
C MET A 11 5.33 2.96 -6.97
N VAL A 12 4.77 2.89 -5.77
CA VAL A 12 3.44 2.36 -5.49
C VAL A 12 2.46 3.52 -5.43
N GLU A 13 1.46 3.51 -6.30
CA GLU A 13 0.37 4.47 -6.31
C GLU A 13 -0.78 3.87 -5.50
N LEU A 14 -1.06 4.40 -4.32
CA LEU A 14 -2.07 3.92 -3.38
C LEU A 14 -3.25 4.87 -3.34
N ALA A 15 -4.41 4.40 -3.80
CA ALA A 15 -5.68 5.13 -3.73
C ALA A 15 -6.42 4.76 -2.44
N VAL A 16 -6.79 5.80 -1.69
CA VAL A 16 -7.47 5.68 -0.39
C VAL A 16 -8.76 6.48 -0.42
N LEU A 17 -9.83 5.81 -0.01
CA LEU A 17 -11.09 6.44 0.38
C LEU A 17 -11.17 6.31 1.89
N ARG A 18 -11.29 7.44 2.58
CA ARG A 18 -11.49 7.51 4.02
C ARG A 18 -12.93 7.91 4.31
N GLU A 19 -13.54 7.14 5.20
CA GLU A 19 -14.78 7.50 5.88
C GLU A 19 -14.41 7.76 7.35
N PHE A 20 -15.00 8.79 7.96
CA PHE A 20 -14.72 9.16 9.33
C PHE A 20 -16.02 9.24 10.13
N THR A 21 -15.94 8.82 11.39
CA THR A 21 -17.05 8.94 12.36
C THR A 21 -17.08 10.31 13.04
N ALA A 22 -16.03 11.12 12.88
CA ALA A 22 -15.96 12.47 13.41
C ALA A 22 -16.98 13.37 12.66
N ALA A 23 -18.17 13.53 13.23
CA ALA A 23 -19.14 14.48 12.71
C ALA A 23 -18.56 15.90 12.83
N PRO A 24 -18.62 16.75 11.78
CA PRO A 24 -18.50 18.17 12.00
C PRO A 24 -19.71 18.57 12.88
N ASP A 25 -19.46 19.19 14.03
CA ASP A 25 -20.53 19.61 14.94
C ASP A 25 -21.49 20.57 14.21
N ALA A 26 -22.58 20.04 13.66
CA ALA A 26 -23.63 20.82 13.02
C ALA A 26 -24.35 21.78 13.99
N ASN A 27 -24.07 21.66 15.29
CA ASN A 27 -24.60 22.52 16.36
C ASN A 27 -23.65 23.64 16.80
N ALA A 28 -22.37 23.64 16.38
CA ALA A 28 -21.43 24.69 16.76
C ALA A 28 -21.66 26.01 16.00
N SER A 29 -22.35 25.95 14.86
CA SER A 29 -22.68 27.11 14.01
C SER A 29 -23.78 28.03 14.57
N PHE A 30 -24.43 27.68 15.69
CA PHE A 30 -25.52 28.48 16.27
C PHE A 30 -25.17 29.22 17.56
N LEU A 31 -23.96 29.08 18.12
CA LEU A 31 -23.68 29.59 19.47
C LEU A 31 -22.53 30.59 19.64
N ASN A 32 -21.73 30.93 18.63
CA ASN A 32 -20.76 32.03 18.76
C ASN A 32 -20.41 32.69 17.40
N PRO A 33 -20.73 33.98 17.19
CA PRO A 33 -20.32 34.71 15.99
C PRO A 33 -18.84 35.16 16.02
N ASP A 34 -18.14 34.96 17.15
CA ASP A 34 -16.75 35.43 17.36
C ASP A 34 -15.69 34.30 17.33
N SER A 35 -16.05 33.06 16.98
CA SER A 35 -15.05 32.00 16.78
C SER A 35 -14.49 32.08 15.35
N GLU A 36 -13.56 33.01 15.16
CA GLU A 36 -12.73 33.13 13.97
C GLU A 36 -12.17 31.76 13.55
N ASN A 37 -12.63 31.27 12.40
CA ASN A 37 -11.97 30.33 11.48
C ASN A 37 -10.95 29.37 12.11
N ARG A 38 -11.41 28.45 12.97
CA ARG A 38 -10.73 27.17 13.09
C ARG A 38 -11.49 26.18 12.24
N GLU A 39 -11.28 26.30 10.93
CA GLU A 39 -11.55 25.24 9.97
C GLU A 39 -10.65 24.07 10.37
N GLY A 40 -11.06 23.30 11.38
CA GLY A 40 -10.38 22.09 11.76
C GLY A 40 -10.57 21.10 10.64
N ASP A 41 -9.47 20.56 10.11
CA ASP A 41 -9.54 19.55 9.06
C ASP A 41 -10.47 18.42 9.51
N ILE A 42 -11.45 18.09 8.66
CA ILE A 42 -12.46 17.10 8.96
C ILE A 42 -11.77 15.72 9.08
N GLY A 43 -11.93 15.05 10.22
CA GLY A 43 -11.39 13.71 10.48
C GLY A 43 -10.65 13.61 11.81
N TRP A 44 -9.78 12.61 11.94
CA TRP A 44 -8.99 12.35 13.13
C TRP A 44 -7.56 12.90 12.94
N PRO A 45 -6.95 13.52 13.97
CA PRO A 45 -5.55 13.93 13.87
C PRO A 45 -4.64 12.70 13.78
N GLY A 46 -3.56 12.80 12.99
CA GLY A 46 -2.53 11.75 12.91
C GLY A 46 -2.20 11.30 11.49
N MET A 47 -1.18 10.46 11.40
CA MET A 47 -0.71 9.85 10.16
C MET A 47 -0.61 8.34 10.37
N MET A 48 -1.39 7.59 9.61
CA MET A 48 -1.34 6.14 9.59
C MET A 48 -0.16 5.65 8.75
N SER A 49 0.52 4.64 9.27
CA SER A 49 1.64 3.99 8.57
C SER A 49 1.14 2.96 7.57
N ILE A 50 1.71 3.01 6.36
CA ILE A 50 1.59 1.97 5.33
C ILE A 50 2.90 1.19 5.31
N ARG A 51 2.82 -0.11 5.56
CA ARG A 51 3.97 -1.02 5.48
C ARG A 51 3.96 -1.74 4.15
N VAL A 52 5.05 -1.59 3.42
CA VAL A 52 5.27 -2.28 2.15
C VAL A 52 6.34 -3.35 2.36
N TYR A 53 5.99 -4.60 2.10
CA TYR A 53 7.00 -5.66 2.03
C TYR A 53 7.41 -5.88 0.59
N GLU A 54 8.69 -5.66 0.35
CA GLU A 54 9.32 -5.77 -0.94
C GLU A 54 10.40 -6.86 -0.93
N LEU A 55 10.93 -7.21 -2.10
CA LEU A 55 11.98 -8.23 -2.23
C LEU A 55 13.25 -7.95 -1.41
N ASP A 56 13.54 -6.67 -1.16
CA ASP A 56 14.74 -6.23 -0.45
C ASP A 56 14.47 -5.83 1.01
N GLY A 57 13.23 -5.99 1.50
CA GLY A 57 12.89 -5.76 2.91
C GLY A 57 11.52 -5.14 3.14
N MET A 58 11.23 -4.87 4.41
CA MET A 58 10.01 -4.21 4.87
C MET A 58 10.28 -2.73 5.11
N TYR A 59 9.38 -1.87 4.64
CA TYR A 59 9.51 -0.42 4.76
C TYR A 59 8.21 0.18 5.28
N ASP A 60 8.32 1.01 6.32
CA ASP A 60 7.21 1.74 6.91
C ASP A 60 7.13 3.17 6.38
N HIS A 61 5.94 3.56 5.95
CA HIS A 61 5.65 4.86 5.37
C HIS A 61 4.54 5.54 6.18
N PRO A 62 4.85 6.48 7.10
CA PRO A 62 3.83 7.26 7.82
C PRO A 62 3.26 8.35 6.91
N VAL A 63 2.48 7.95 5.91
CA VAL A 63 2.12 8.81 4.76
C VAL A 63 0.62 8.94 4.53
N LEU A 64 -0.24 8.29 5.33
CA LEU A 64 -1.69 8.38 5.17
C LEU A 64 -2.29 9.31 6.24
N PRO A 65 -2.65 10.56 5.90
CA PRO A 65 -3.33 11.46 6.83
C PRO A 65 -4.72 10.96 7.21
N LEU A 66 -5.09 11.10 8.48
CA LEU A 66 -6.41 10.72 8.99
C LEU A 66 -7.43 11.88 9.03
N ALA A 67 -6.98 13.09 8.70
CA ALA A 67 -7.80 14.28 8.54
C ALA A 67 -7.68 14.87 7.12
N GLY A 68 -8.61 15.77 6.77
CA GLY A 68 -8.62 16.52 5.52
C GLY A 68 -9.42 15.82 4.41
N GLU A 69 -8.86 15.71 3.21
CA GLU A 69 -9.54 15.12 2.05
C GLU A 69 -9.91 13.64 2.25
N MET A 70 -11.13 13.25 1.82
CA MET A 70 -11.61 11.87 1.90
C MET A 70 -10.95 10.96 0.85
N TRP A 71 -10.70 11.49 -0.34
CA TRP A 71 -10.09 10.77 -1.45
C TRP A 71 -8.64 11.20 -1.57
N GLN A 72 -7.72 10.27 -1.42
CA GLN A 72 -6.29 10.55 -1.46
C GLN A 72 -5.58 9.59 -2.40
N LEU A 73 -4.65 10.12 -3.19
CA LEU A 73 -3.72 9.35 -3.99
C LEU A 73 -2.32 9.56 -3.41
N LEU A 74 -1.75 8.49 -2.84
CA LEU A 74 -0.43 8.49 -2.24
C LEU A 74 0.58 7.88 -3.21
N GLU A 75 1.70 8.55 -3.42
CA GLU A 75 2.84 7.98 -4.16
C GLU A 75 3.91 7.51 -3.16
N ILE A 76 4.06 6.21 -3.01
CA ILE A 76 4.99 5.58 -2.08
C ILE A 76 6.22 5.11 -2.86
N GLN A 77 7.41 5.53 -2.44
CA GLN A 77 8.66 5.08 -3.05
C GLN A 77 8.87 3.58 -2.83
N CYS A 78 9.07 2.82 -3.90
CA CYS A 78 9.54 1.44 -3.79
C CYS A 78 11.07 1.44 -3.70
N HIS A 79 11.63 0.72 -2.73
CA HIS A 79 13.07 0.73 -2.47
C HIS A 79 13.82 -0.35 -3.27
N SER A 80 13.12 -1.43 -3.59
CA SER A 80 13.67 -2.59 -4.29
C SER A 80 13.99 -2.25 -5.74
N LYS A 81 15.17 -2.70 -6.20
CA LYS A 81 15.64 -2.44 -7.56
C LYS A 81 15.53 -3.70 -8.42
N LEU A 82 14.43 -3.82 -9.17
CA LEU A 82 14.19 -4.96 -10.08
C LEU A 82 15.35 -5.22 -11.06
N ALA A 83 16.02 -4.16 -11.53
CA ALA A 83 17.12 -4.27 -12.48
C ALA A 83 18.34 -5.04 -11.93
N ALA A 84 18.59 -4.97 -10.61
CA ALA A 84 19.74 -5.64 -9.99
C ALA A 84 19.62 -7.18 -10.02
N ARG A 85 18.38 -7.71 -9.97
CA ARG A 85 18.14 -9.16 -9.98
C ARG A 85 18.11 -9.79 -11.38
N ARG A 86 17.90 -9.01 -12.46
CA ARG A 86 18.03 -9.52 -13.85
C ARG A 86 19.45 -9.98 -14.18
N PHE A 87 20.46 -9.45 -13.48
CA PHE A 87 21.87 -9.86 -13.64
C PHE A 87 22.25 -11.13 -12.86
N GLN A 88 21.39 -11.61 -11.96
CA GLN A 88 21.58 -12.89 -11.26
C GLN A 88 20.95 -14.08 -12.01
N LYS A 89 20.80 -14.00 -13.35
CA LYS A 89 20.60 -15.22 -14.14
C LYS A 89 21.77 -16.17 -13.83
N PRO A 90 21.53 -17.39 -13.32
CA PRO A 90 22.59 -18.34 -13.12
C PRO A 90 23.27 -18.58 -14.46
N LYS A 91 24.60 -18.49 -14.51
CA LYS A 91 25.38 -19.02 -15.62
C LYS A 91 25.00 -20.49 -15.80
N LYS A 92 24.36 -20.79 -16.93
CA LYS A 92 23.84 -22.10 -17.29
C LYS A 92 24.99 -23.04 -17.64
N SER A 93 25.23 -24.09 -16.85
CA SER A 93 25.71 -25.39 -17.35
C SER A 93 25.75 -26.48 -16.26
N SER A 94 24.66 -27.24 -16.13
CA SER A 94 24.70 -28.71 -16.15
C SER A 94 23.27 -29.25 -16.22
N LYS A 95 23.05 -30.26 -17.06
CA LYS A 95 21.84 -31.09 -17.16
C LYS A 95 22.35 -32.52 -17.38
N PRO A 96 21.52 -33.56 -17.18
CA PRO A 96 20.24 -33.62 -16.48
C PRO A 96 20.21 -34.76 -15.45
N ASP A 97 19.22 -34.79 -14.54
CA ASP A 97 18.54 -36.05 -14.21
C ASP A 97 17.16 -35.75 -13.64
N GLY A 98 16.19 -36.54 -14.08
CA GLY A 98 14.77 -36.22 -14.08
C GLY A 98 14.08 -36.33 -12.73
N PHE A 99 13.09 -35.48 -12.54
CA PHE A 99 11.91 -35.82 -11.76
C PHE A 99 10.71 -35.07 -12.33
N ASP A 100 9.67 -35.84 -12.65
CA ASP A 100 8.40 -35.43 -13.20
C ASP A 100 7.48 -35.16 -11.98
N GLU A 101 7.12 -33.91 -11.71
CA GLU A 101 5.97 -33.61 -10.84
C GLU A 101 5.09 -32.59 -11.53
N ASN A 102 4.01 -33.14 -12.08
CA ASN A 102 2.91 -32.47 -12.71
C ASN A 102 2.20 -31.58 -11.69
N GLY A 103 2.38 -30.27 -11.81
CA GLY A 103 1.65 -29.26 -11.06
C GLY A 103 1.35 -28.11 -12.00
N ASP A 104 0.23 -28.21 -12.72
CA ASP A 104 -0.31 -27.15 -13.57
C ASP A 104 -0.82 -26.01 -12.68
N VAL A 105 0.12 -25.28 -12.08
CA VAL A 105 -0.14 -23.95 -11.51
C VAL A 105 -0.20 -23.01 -12.71
N PRO A 106 -1.30 -22.25 -12.91
CA PRO A 106 -1.44 -21.42 -14.09
C PRO A 106 -0.22 -20.49 -14.20
N ALA A 107 0.62 -20.73 -15.20
CA ALA A 107 1.88 -20.04 -15.42
C ALA A 107 1.75 -18.52 -15.64
N SER A 108 0.50 -18.01 -15.67
CA SER A 108 0.19 -16.58 -15.68
C SER A 108 0.42 -15.92 -14.31
N ASP A 109 0.11 -16.58 -13.20
CA ASP A 109 0.23 -15.99 -11.85
C ASP A 109 1.68 -15.91 -11.34
N MET A 110 2.54 -16.82 -11.80
CA MET A 110 3.98 -16.77 -11.52
C MET A 110 4.70 -15.69 -12.34
N ARG A 111 4.19 -15.34 -13.53
CA ARG A 111 4.81 -14.33 -14.40
C ARG A 111 4.60 -12.90 -13.93
N SER A 112 3.48 -12.61 -13.28
CA SER A 112 3.22 -11.30 -12.67
C SER A 112 4.11 -11.08 -11.43
N SER A 113 4.32 -12.12 -10.62
CA SER A 113 5.21 -12.12 -9.45
C SER A 113 6.67 -11.81 -9.82
N LEU A 114 7.17 -12.34 -10.94
CA LEU A 114 8.54 -12.11 -11.40
C LEU A 114 8.83 -10.65 -11.82
N GLU A 115 7.80 -9.83 -12.03
CA GLU A 115 7.94 -8.48 -12.59
C GLU A 115 7.49 -7.38 -11.60
N SER A 116 7.01 -7.75 -10.40
CA SER A 116 6.72 -6.81 -9.31
C SER A 116 7.71 -7.01 -8.16
N PRO A 117 8.30 -5.95 -7.60
CA PRO A 117 9.14 -6.06 -6.41
C PRO A 117 8.32 -6.18 -5.12
N LEU A 118 6.99 -6.09 -5.21
CA LEU A 118 6.09 -6.04 -4.05
C LEU A 118 5.61 -7.44 -3.69
N SER A 119 5.73 -7.80 -2.41
CA SER A 119 5.18 -9.02 -1.84
C SER A 119 3.83 -8.79 -1.18
N TRP A 120 3.68 -7.79 -0.30
CA TRP A 120 2.39 -7.41 0.29
C TRP A 120 2.39 -5.97 0.80
N ILE A 121 1.20 -5.43 1.06
CA ILE A 121 1.01 -4.10 1.64
C ILE A 121 0.02 -4.19 2.81
N ARG A 122 0.32 -3.52 3.92
CA ARG A 122 -0.56 -3.44 5.09
C ARG A 122 -0.72 -1.98 5.51
N ALA A 123 -1.93 -1.60 5.89
CA ALA A 123 -2.20 -0.33 6.54
C ALA A 123 -2.30 -0.57 8.05
N ASP A 124 -1.71 0.33 8.84
CA ASP A 124 -1.67 0.27 10.30
C ASP A 124 -1.18 -1.06 10.88
N PRO A 125 0.06 -1.48 10.57
CA PRO A 125 0.57 -2.78 11.02
C PRO A 125 0.72 -2.89 12.55
N GLU A 126 0.85 -1.77 13.25
CA GLU A 126 0.99 -1.72 14.71
C GLU A 126 -0.37 -1.55 15.41
N MET A 127 -1.47 -1.47 14.65
CA MET A 127 -2.84 -1.24 15.15
C MET A 127 -2.94 -0.04 16.09
N GLU A 128 -2.30 1.07 15.73
CA GLU A 128 -2.37 2.31 16.50
C GLU A 128 -3.78 2.91 16.46
N TYR A 129 -4.54 2.63 15.40
CA TYR A 129 -5.83 3.25 15.13
C TYR A 129 -6.98 2.23 15.19
N LEU A 130 -8.08 2.67 15.80
CA LEU A 130 -9.35 1.95 15.73
C LEU A 130 -10.03 2.30 14.40
N ALA A 131 -9.74 1.51 13.37
CA ALA A 131 -10.26 1.69 12.03
C ALA A 131 -10.72 0.37 11.42
N GLU A 132 -11.70 0.44 10.53
CA GLU A 132 -12.04 -0.65 9.63
C GLU A 132 -11.31 -0.44 8.30
N ILE A 133 -10.50 -1.43 7.91
CA ILE A 133 -9.64 -1.32 6.72
C ILE A 133 -10.17 -2.27 5.64
N HIS A 134 -10.74 -1.69 4.58
CA HIS A 134 -11.08 -2.43 3.36
C HIS A 134 -9.96 -2.25 2.33
N PHE A 135 -9.20 -3.31 2.09
CA PHE A 135 -8.06 -3.29 1.18
C PHE A 135 -8.30 -4.23 0.00
N ASN A 136 -8.17 -3.74 -1.22
CA ASN A 136 -8.23 -4.54 -2.44
C ASN A 136 -6.81 -4.84 -2.93
N GLN A 137 -6.39 -6.09 -2.81
CA GLN A 137 -5.10 -6.56 -3.28
C GLN A 137 -5.17 -7.99 -3.85
N PRO A 138 -4.23 -8.37 -4.72
CA PRO A 138 -4.15 -9.73 -5.27
C PRO A 138 -4.11 -10.81 -4.18
N ILE A 139 -4.68 -11.98 -4.48
CA ILE A 139 -4.81 -13.07 -3.51
C ILE A 139 -3.45 -13.51 -2.93
N GLN A 140 -2.38 -13.46 -3.74
CA GLN A 140 -1.04 -13.88 -3.34
C GLN A 140 -0.35 -12.90 -2.38
N MET A 141 -0.92 -11.71 -2.19
CA MET A 141 -0.39 -10.67 -1.30
C MET A 141 -1.09 -10.66 0.07
N TRP A 142 -2.09 -11.52 0.28
CA TRP A 142 -2.72 -11.74 1.59
C TRP A 142 -1.89 -12.70 2.43
#